data_AF-A0A3A4ZB78-F1
#
_entry.id   AF-A0A3A4ZB78-F1
#
_cell.length_a   1.000
_cell.length_b   1.000
_cell.length_c   1.000
_cell.angle_alpha   90.00
_cell.angle_beta   90.00
_cell.angle_gamma   90.00
#
_symmetry.space_group_name_H-M   'P 1'
#
loop_
_entity.id
_entity.type
_entity.pdbx_description
1 polymer ?
#
loop_
_entity_poly.entity_id
_entity_poly.type
_entity_poly.pdbx_seq_one_letter_code
_entity_poly.pdbx_strand_id
1 'polypeptide(L)'
;MKKCFGINGILKGCPITVAVFFLVIAVSHAIVFAADVRSLVNDAGTAIRNCEKAMFSGKLDEAKTQLDAASGLVEKIRKDYPDFSGLKSLESKIQKITNDLAKRVGASPAPAQKQAADRAAKGPSSEKLPGGVTHRLKNIDKIIEKGEGILKKDSVASNEWKSKELETVIRDAQGTMDEILKGYGTQIPENNLEISSRNEKIAAFKAKVEAFNAGVAKAIEDTKEGKAKVEALSNEWLSKMKPYIAGVGQPGHDPSKYMVAGATEDLVELARRKKVFDEAESLFSEYKKVKFSEGKTEKLEMAEKELDYALKSFKSSYSSMSEGFFQKAKEKLDNSAGWLQQEAAKDDGKRPPNFLSKDIFEDIKGLIVSAESGSPNDPRIAEMKRQFGELENKDRELRELRVKRTFMKPDRFSGPELSAIKDAAVEFLKKDKPDATLLRTTVISDDWKEERVLEHTDTTKTAVRYRVTRAVTAQIAARVGGDVFLHTMYVAKDQRSDGTWGRLYGHGMYSDRMLEENVNK
;
A
#
# COMPACT_ATOMS: atom_id res chain seq x y z
N MET A 1 5.34 -19.84 48.57
CA MET A 1 5.51 -21.21 48.06
C MET A 1 5.24 -21.18 46.56
N LYS A 2 6.31 -21.22 45.74
CA LYS A 2 6.82 -22.42 45.02
C LYS A 2 5.85 -22.83 43.89
N LYS A 3 6.18 -22.54 42.61
CA LYS A 3 6.92 -23.40 41.65
C LYS A 3 6.06 -24.61 41.21
N CYS A 4 5.95 -25.07 39.96
CA CYS A 4 6.75 -24.93 38.75
C CYS A 4 6.01 -25.59 37.56
N PHE A 5 6.12 -24.97 36.38
CA PHE A 5 6.52 -25.53 35.07
C PHE A 5 5.90 -26.80 34.45
N GLY A 6 5.60 -26.66 33.15
CA GLY A 6 5.48 -27.73 32.15
C GLY A 6 5.42 -27.15 30.73
N ILE A 7 6.57 -26.71 30.19
CA ILE A 7 6.79 -26.36 28.78
C ILE A 7 7.34 -27.59 28.06
N ASN A 8 6.83 -27.87 26.86
CA ASN A 8 7.49 -28.45 25.66
C ASN A 8 6.38 -28.58 24.61
N GLY A 9 6.35 -27.98 23.41
CA GLY A 9 7.34 -27.66 22.38
C GLY A 9 6.53 -27.81 21.07
N ILE A 10 6.42 -26.83 20.18
CA ILE A 10 7.25 -26.63 18.98
C ILE A 10 6.79 -25.28 18.38
N LEU A 11 7.67 -24.29 18.35
CA LEU A 11 7.50 -23.05 17.59
C LEU A 11 8.60 -22.99 16.54
N LYS A 12 8.22 -23.07 15.27
CA LYS A 12 9.06 -22.74 14.12
C LYS A 12 8.41 -21.57 13.37
N GLY A 13 9.09 -20.42 13.43
CA GLY A 13 9.26 -19.44 12.34
C GLY A 13 8.06 -18.60 11.88
N CYS A 14 8.06 -17.31 12.24
CA CYS A 14 7.59 -16.24 11.33
C CYS A 14 8.32 -14.91 11.67
N PRO A 15 9.10 -14.30 10.74
CA PRO A 15 10.08 -13.25 11.05
C PRO A 15 9.59 -11.81 10.81
N ILE A 16 8.28 -11.52 10.94
CA ILE A 16 7.74 -10.24 10.47
C ILE A 16 7.41 -9.25 11.61
N THR A 17 7.30 -9.71 12.85
CA THR A 17 6.90 -8.85 13.98
C THR A 17 8.06 -8.20 14.73
N VAL A 18 9.32 -8.55 14.42
CA VAL A 18 10.53 -7.93 15.01
C VAL A 18 11.08 -6.77 14.16
N ALA A 19 10.76 -6.73 12.85
CA ALA A 19 11.31 -5.72 11.93
C ALA A 19 10.76 -4.30 12.14
N VAL A 20 9.52 -4.15 12.63
CA VAL A 20 8.87 -2.84 12.80
C VAL A 20 9.36 -2.12 14.06
N PHE A 21 9.81 -2.85 15.09
CA PHE A 21 10.39 -2.24 16.29
C PHE A 21 11.86 -1.84 16.10
N PHE A 22 12.61 -2.53 15.23
CA PHE A 22 13.99 -2.15 14.88
C PHE A 22 14.07 -0.96 13.90
N LEU A 23 13.07 -0.73 13.05
CA LEU A 23 13.08 0.37 12.08
C LEU A 23 12.83 1.75 12.74
N VAL A 24 11.98 1.82 13.77
CA VAL A 24 11.74 3.05 14.54
C VAL A 24 12.94 3.40 15.44
N ILE A 25 13.66 2.38 15.93
CA ILE A 25 14.92 2.56 16.66
C ILE A 25 16.04 3.00 15.70
N ALA A 26 16.14 2.46 14.49
CA ALA A 26 17.20 2.81 13.52
C ALA A 26 17.10 4.26 12.97
N VAL A 27 15.89 4.78 12.74
CA VAL A 27 15.70 6.18 12.29
C VAL A 27 15.92 7.17 13.45
N SER A 28 15.59 6.79 14.68
CA SER A 28 15.89 7.57 15.88
C SER A 28 17.39 7.59 16.19
N HIS A 29 18.10 6.49 15.94
CA HIS A 29 19.56 6.41 16.13
C HIS A 29 20.33 7.18 15.05
N ALA A 30 19.92 7.12 13.77
CA ALA A 30 20.62 7.82 12.68
C ALA A 30 20.61 9.36 12.81
N ILE A 31 19.53 9.93 13.37
CA ILE A 31 19.42 11.38 13.64
C ILE A 31 20.29 11.77 14.84
N VAL A 32 20.42 10.90 15.85
CA VAL A 32 21.31 11.11 17.01
C VAL A 32 22.79 10.96 16.62
N PHE A 33 23.14 9.99 15.79
CA PHE A 33 24.52 9.77 15.30
C PHE A 33 25.06 10.92 14.42
N ALA A 34 24.23 11.53 13.58
CA ALA A 34 24.65 12.64 12.71
C ALA A 34 24.92 13.95 13.49
N ALA A 35 24.20 14.17 14.60
CA ALA A 35 24.44 15.30 15.49
C ALA A 35 25.74 15.12 16.31
N ASP A 36 26.01 13.89 16.75
CA ASP A 36 27.16 13.56 17.61
C ASP A 36 28.50 13.63 16.85
N VAL A 37 28.59 13.06 15.65
CA VAL A 37 29.82 13.16 14.83
C VAL A 37 30.12 14.62 14.43
N ARG A 38 29.08 15.42 14.15
CA ARG A 38 29.26 16.84 13.80
C ARG A 38 29.76 17.66 15.00
N SER A 39 29.31 17.36 16.21
CA SER A 39 29.83 17.96 17.44
C SER A 39 31.31 17.61 17.64
N LEU A 40 31.66 16.32 17.54
CA LEU A 40 33.05 15.86 17.68
C LEU A 40 34.00 16.50 16.66
N VAL A 41 33.54 16.68 15.41
CA VAL A 41 34.31 17.37 14.35
C VAL A 41 34.50 18.86 14.67
N ASN A 42 33.48 19.53 15.20
CA ASN A 42 33.56 20.94 15.60
C ASN A 42 34.49 21.14 16.80
N ASP A 43 34.44 20.22 17.77
CA ASP A 43 35.29 20.25 18.97
C ASP A 43 36.75 19.99 18.59
N ALA A 44 37.00 19.00 17.71
CA ALA A 44 38.34 18.74 17.16
C ALA A 44 38.87 19.96 16.40
N GLY A 45 38.04 20.60 15.58
CA GLY A 45 38.39 21.82 14.86
C GLY A 45 38.65 23.03 15.77
N THR A 46 38.02 23.08 16.94
CA THR A 46 38.24 24.13 17.95
C THR A 46 39.55 23.88 18.70
N ALA A 47 39.82 22.64 19.12
CA ALA A 47 41.09 22.26 19.73
C ALA A 47 42.28 22.51 18.78
N ILE A 48 42.14 22.21 17.48
CA ILE A 48 43.15 22.51 16.45
C ILE A 48 43.45 24.01 16.38
N ARG A 49 42.42 24.86 16.30
CA ARG A 49 42.60 26.33 16.24
C ARG A 49 43.25 26.88 17.52
N ASN A 50 42.87 26.35 18.67
CA ASN A 50 43.46 26.73 19.96
C ASN A 50 44.92 26.29 20.06
N CYS A 51 45.27 25.10 19.55
CA CYS A 51 46.64 24.63 19.44
C CYS A 51 47.49 25.59 18.59
N GLU A 52 47.04 25.93 17.39
CA GLU A 52 47.75 26.88 16.51
C GLU A 52 47.94 28.24 17.19
N LYS A 53 46.90 28.79 17.83
CA LYS A 53 46.97 30.05 18.58
C LYS A 53 47.98 30.01 19.74
N ALA A 54 48.02 28.90 20.47
CA ALA A 54 49.00 28.69 21.54
C ALA A 54 50.43 28.56 20.99
N MET A 55 50.62 27.88 19.86
CA MET A 55 51.91 27.80 19.16
C MET A 55 52.40 29.16 18.67
N PHE A 56 51.51 30.00 18.14
CA PHE A 56 51.86 31.36 17.70
C PHE A 56 52.20 32.30 18.86
N SER A 57 51.59 32.09 20.03
CA SER A 57 51.85 32.88 21.24
C SER A 57 53.01 32.34 22.10
N GLY A 58 53.70 31.28 21.64
CA GLY A 58 54.85 30.69 22.34
C GLY A 58 54.49 29.82 23.55
N LYS A 59 53.20 29.55 23.78
CA LYS A 59 52.71 28.73 24.90
C LYS A 59 52.71 27.24 24.50
N LEU A 60 53.90 26.66 24.41
CA LEU A 60 54.06 25.32 23.83
C LEU A 60 53.41 24.19 24.65
N ASP A 61 53.33 24.32 25.97
CA ASP A 61 52.64 23.35 26.83
C ASP A 61 51.12 23.39 26.65
N GLU A 62 50.55 24.59 26.50
CA GLU A 62 49.12 24.77 26.19
C GLU A 62 48.81 24.24 24.78
N ALA A 63 49.71 24.47 23.81
CA ALA A 63 49.60 23.92 22.47
C ALA A 63 49.62 22.39 22.47
N LYS A 64 50.51 21.76 23.26
CA LYS A 64 50.58 20.31 23.39
C LYS A 64 49.28 19.73 23.96
N THR A 65 48.73 20.37 24.99
CA THR A 65 47.47 19.95 25.61
C THR A 65 46.30 20.00 24.62
N GLN A 66 46.23 21.05 23.80
CA GLN A 66 45.20 21.18 22.76
C GLN A 66 45.40 20.19 21.60
N LEU A 67 46.66 19.84 21.26
CA LEU A 67 46.96 18.81 20.27
C LEU A 67 46.57 17.41 20.76
N ASP A 68 46.81 17.09 22.02
CA ASP A 68 46.40 15.82 22.64
C ASP A 68 44.86 15.71 22.67
N ALA A 69 44.16 16.81 23.01
CA ALA A 69 42.71 16.87 22.96
C ALA A 69 42.14 16.66 21.54
N ALA A 70 42.73 17.33 20.53
CA ALA A 70 42.35 17.15 19.13
C ALA A 70 42.59 15.71 18.64
N SER A 71 43.73 15.12 19.03
CA SER A 71 44.09 13.73 18.69
C SER A 71 43.14 12.72 19.32
N GLY A 72 42.78 12.89 20.60
CA GLY A 72 41.80 12.04 21.27
C GLY A 72 40.41 12.10 20.62
N LEU A 73 39.98 13.28 20.18
CA LEU A 73 38.70 13.44 19.46
C LEU A 73 38.73 12.78 18.08
N VAL A 74 39.85 12.87 17.35
CA VAL A 74 39.98 12.21 16.03
C VAL A 74 40.11 10.70 16.16
N GLU A 75 40.77 10.16 17.19
CA GLU A 75 40.74 8.72 17.49
C GLU A 75 39.32 8.23 17.81
N LYS A 76 38.56 9.03 18.58
CA LYS A 76 37.16 8.71 18.86
C LYS A 76 36.32 8.70 17.58
N ILE A 77 36.50 9.69 16.69
CA ILE A 77 35.83 9.70 15.38
C ILE A 77 36.24 8.49 14.54
N ARG A 78 37.53 8.13 14.51
CA ARG A 78 38.02 6.94 13.78
C ARG A 78 37.37 5.64 14.28
N LYS A 79 37.25 5.48 15.60
CA LYS A 79 36.70 4.28 16.23
C LYS A 79 35.18 4.17 16.06
N ASP A 80 34.47 5.27 16.31
CA ASP A 80 33.01 5.27 16.38
C ASP A 80 32.37 5.56 15.00
N TYR A 81 33.11 6.20 14.08
CA TYR A 81 32.64 6.64 12.77
C TYR A 81 33.69 6.41 11.64
N PRO A 82 34.09 5.16 11.36
CA PRO A 82 35.19 4.85 10.43
C PRO A 82 34.92 5.30 8.99
N ASP A 83 33.65 5.40 8.57
CA ASP A 83 33.24 5.80 7.22
C ASP A 83 33.06 7.32 7.06
N PHE A 84 33.45 8.13 8.06
CA PHE A 84 33.36 9.59 7.98
C PHE A 84 34.31 10.14 6.91
N SER A 85 33.74 10.71 5.84
CA SER A 85 34.47 11.23 4.68
C SER A 85 35.53 12.30 5.01
N GLY A 86 35.39 13.02 6.11
CA GLY A 86 36.33 14.06 6.56
C GLY A 86 37.51 13.55 7.41
N LEU A 87 37.55 12.26 7.78
CA LEU A 87 38.51 11.71 8.74
C LEU A 87 39.97 11.89 8.28
N LYS A 88 40.28 11.52 7.03
CA LYS A 88 41.64 11.67 6.46
C LYS A 88 42.15 13.12 6.47
N SER A 89 41.24 14.08 6.33
CA SER A 89 41.58 15.52 6.36
C SER A 89 41.96 15.97 7.77
N LEU A 90 41.23 15.50 8.80
CA LEU A 90 41.54 15.78 10.20
C LEU A 90 42.86 15.12 10.63
N GLU A 91 43.09 13.87 10.24
CA GLU A 91 44.34 13.15 10.50
C GLU A 91 45.56 13.86 9.89
N SER A 92 45.43 14.31 8.64
CA SER A 92 46.50 15.06 7.95
C SER A 92 46.81 16.39 8.65
N LYS A 93 45.79 17.09 9.16
CA LYS A 93 45.96 18.34 9.91
C LYS A 93 46.66 18.11 11.25
N ILE A 94 46.27 17.09 12.00
CA ILE A 94 46.93 16.72 13.25
C ILE A 94 48.39 16.37 12.99
N GLN A 95 48.68 15.52 12.00
CA GLN A 95 50.05 15.14 11.67
C GLN A 95 50.93 16.35 11.33
N LYS A 96 50.38 17.33 10.60
CA LYS A 96 51.09 18.58 10.28
C LYS A 96 51.38 19.39 11.54
N ILE A 97 50.40 19.57 12.42
CA ILE A 97 50.55 20.35 13.66
C ILE A 97 51.51 19.65 14.62
N THR A 98 51.49 18.32 14.72
CA THR A 98 52.48 17.52 15.47
C THR A 98 53.89 17.79 14.99
N ASN A 99 54.12 17.78 13.66
CA ASN A 99 55.43 18.07 13.08
C ASN A 99 55.88 19.51 13.34
N ASP A 100 54.95 20.47 13.26
CA ASP A 100 55.24 21.89 13.51
C ASP A 100 55.50 22.18 15.00
N LEU A 101 54.80 21.48 15.91
CA LEU A 101 55.03 21.58 17.35
C LEU A 101 56.36 20.93 17.73
N ALA A 102 56.70 19.77 17.17
CA ALA A 102 57.99 19.12 17.40
C ALA A 102 59.18 20.01 16.99
N LYS A 103 59.06 20.73 15.86
CA LYS A 103 60.06 21.72 15.41
C LYS A 103 60.19 22.91 16.36
N ARG A 104 59.11 23.30 17.04
CA ARG A 104 59.10 24.44 17.98
C ARG A 104 59.52 24.06 19.40
N VAL A 105 59.23 22.84 19.85
CA VAL A 105 59.66 22.31 21.15
C VAL A 105 61.18 22.00 21.15
N GLY A 106 61.74 21.65 20.00
CA GLY A 106 63.20 21.53 19.80
C GLY A 106 63.94 22.86 19.62
N ALA A 107 63.22 24.00 19.59
CA ALA A 107 63.80 25.32 19.39
C ALA A 107 63.51 26.20 20.61
N SER A 108 64.48 26.30 21.52
CA SER A 108 64.39 27.24 22.65
C SER A 108 64.39 28.69 22.13
N PRO A 109 63.58 29.61 22.70
CA PRO A 109 63.33 30.92 22.10
C PRO A 109 64.41 31.93 22.51
N ALA A 110 64.89 32.71 21.54
CA ALA A 110 65.63 33.96 21.80
C ALA A 110 64.89 35.14 21.15
N PRO A 111 64.89 36.33 21.78
CA PRO A 111 63.93 37.38 21.52
C PRO A 111 64.33 38.30 20.36
N ALA A 112 63.30 38.98 19.86
CA ALA A 112 63.34 39.98 18.80
C ALA A 112 64.47 41.00 18.96
N GLN A 113 65.23 41.22 17.89
CA GLN A 113 65.94 42.47 17.64
C GLN A 113 65.83 42.91 16.18
N LYS A 114 65.54 44.20 16.04
CA LYS A 114 65.59 45.01 14.82
C LYS A 114 67.01 45.05 14.25
N GLN A 115 67.12 44.99 12.92
CA GLN A 115 68.07 45.75 12.09
C GLN A 115 67.57 45.61 10.63
N ALA A 116 67.06 46.69 10.02
CA ALA A 116 67.81 47.74 9.36
C ALA A 116 68.68 47.21 8.19
N ALA A 117 68.10 47.38 7.00
CA ALA A 117 68.68 47.61 5.68
C ALA A 117 70.07 47.05 5.37
N ASP A 118 70.14 46.31 4.26
CA ASP A 118 71.19 46.57 3.29
C ASP A 118 70.68 46.54 1.84
N ARG A 119 71.24 47.46 1.06
CA ARG A 119 70.95 47.73 -0.36
C ARG A 119 71.95 46.98 -1.24
N ALA A 120 71.46 46.27 -2.25
CA ALA A 120 72.07 46.09 -3.57
C ALA A 120 71.11 45.21 -4.41
N ALA A 121 70.88 45.35 -5.70
CA ALA A 121 71.46 46.16 -6.75
C ALA A 121 70.39 46.45 -7.83
N LYS A 122 70.59 47.54 -8.58
CA LYS A 122 69.73 48.03 -9.65
C LYS A 122 69.88 47.20 -10.95
N GLY A 123 68.74 46.89 -11.56
CA GLY A 123 68.51 46.81 -13.01
C GLY A 123 67.47 47.89 -13.42
N PRO A 124 67.26 48.17 -14.72
CA PRO A 124 67.26 49.54 -15.25
C PRO A 124 66.01 50.39 -14.98
N SER A 125 66.23 51.69 -15.14
CA SER A 125 65.41 52.85 -14.81
C SER A 125 63.96 52.84 -15.31
N SER A 126 63.00 52.84 -14.37
CA SER A 126 61.77 53.61 -14.51
C SER A 126 61.97 54.98 -13.88
N GLU A 127 61.66 56.07 -14.58
CA GLU A 127 61.59 57.40 -13.98
C GLU A 127 60.74 57.39 -12.70
N LYS A 128 61.23 58.07 -11.65
CA LYS A 128 60.60 58.06 -10.33
C LYS A 128 59.21 58.69 -10.41
N LEU A 129 58.17 57.85 -10.29
CA LEU A 129 56.80 58.30 -10.11
C LEU A 129 56.64 59.07 -8.79
N PRO A 130 55.73 60.06 -8.72
CA PRO A 130 55.37 60.71 -7.47
C PRO A 130 54.94 59.68 -6.40
N GLY A 131 55.27 59.94 -5.14
CA GLY A 131 54.95 59.02 -4.03
C GLY A 131 53.44 58.73 -3.90
N GLY A 132 52.60 59.73 -4.23
CA GLY A 132 51.14 59.58 -4.29
C GLY A 132 50.68 58.60 -5.38
N VAL A 133 51.32 58.61 -6.56
CA VAL A 133 51.04 57.66 -7.65
C VAL A 133 51.47 56.24 -7.25
N THR A 134 52.66 56.10 -6.68
CA THR A 134 53.18 54.80 -6.20
C THR A 134 52.26 54.18 -5.15
N HIS A 135 51.71 54.98 -4.24
CA HIS A 135 50.78 54.52 -3.22
C HIS A 135 49.45 54.05 -3.82
N ARG A 136 48.89 54.81 -4.77
CA ARG A 136 47.63 54.47 -5.45
C ARG A 136 47.76 53.22 -6.34
N LEU A 137 48.91 53.03 -7.00
CA LEU A 137 49.21 51.79 -7.73
C LEU A 137 49.24 50.56 -6.82
N LYS A 138 49.85 50.68 -5.62
CA LYS A 138 49.78 49.63 -4.60
C LYS A 138 48.34 49.39 -4.10
N ASN A 139 47.51 50.42 -4.07
CA ASN A 139 46.10 50.28 -3.71
C ASN A 139 45.32 49.50 -4.77
N ILE A 140 45.58 49.74 -6.06
CA ILE A 140 45.02 48.94 -7.16
C ILE A 140 45.40 47.47 -7.01
N ASP A 141 46.68 47.18 -6.75
CA ASP A 141 47.15 45.80 -6.51
C ASP A 141 46.38 45.14 -5.34
N LYS A 142 46.18 45.86 -4.22
CA LYS A 142 45.38 45.37 -3.07
C LYS A 142 43.90 45.15 -3.39
N ILE A 143 43.30 46.04 -4.16
CA ILE A 143 41.90 45.94 -4.60
C ILE A 143 41.74 44.68 -5.46
N ILE A 144 42.63 44.48 -6.44
CA ILE A 144 42.64 43.29 -7.30
C ILE A 144 42.90 42.03 -6.46
N GLU A 145 43.85 42.03 -5.53
CA GLU A 145 44.11 40.90 -4.63
C GLU A 145 42.87 40.51 -3.81
N LYS A 146 42.08 41.50 -3.33
CA LYS A 146 40.79 41.25 -2.67
C LYS A 146 39.82 40.54 -3.63
N GLY A 147 39.73 41.01 -4.87
CA GLY A 147 38.94 40.38 -5.93
C GLY A 147 39.35 38.96 -6.27
N GLU A 148 40.65 38.72 -6.41
CA GLU A 148 41.19 37.37 -6.62
C GLU A 148 40.89 36.45 -5.43
N GLY A 149 40.86 37.00 -4.20
CA GLY A 149 40.40 36.30 -3.01
C GLY A 149 38.95 35.81 -3.13
N ILE A 150 38.06 36.60 -3.73
CA ILE A 150 36.64 36.26 -3.94
C ILE A 150 36.46 35.16 -5.00
N LEU A 151 37.32 35.15 -6.04
CA LEU A 151 37.32 34.12 -7.09
C LEU A 151 37.84 32.75 -6.64
N LYS A 152 38.54 32.65 -5.49
CA LYS A 152 39.06 31.37 -4.97
C LYS A 152 37.92 30.45 -4.51
N LYS A 153 38.11 29.15 -4.73
CA LYS A 153 37.04 28.13 -4.76
C LYS A 153 36.37 27.74 -3.42
N ASP A 154 36.66 28.42 -2.30
CA ASP A 154 36.20 28.02 -0.95
C ASP A 154 35.34 29.07 -0.22
N SER A 155 34.68 29.98 -0.94
CA SER A 155 33.78 30.95 -0.31
C SER A 155 32.34 30.42 -0.23
N VAL A 156 31.76 30.46 0.98
CA VAL A 156 30.35 30.16 1.30
C VAL A 156 29.34 31.18 0.74
N ALA A 157 29.81 32.29 0.17
CA ALA A 157 28.94 33.31 -0.38
C ALA A 157 28.27 32.87 -1.69
N SER A 158 27.06 33.36 -1.95
CA SER A 158 26.32 33.06 -3.18
C SER A 158 27.05 33.59 -4.42
N ASN A 159 26.88 32.91 -5.55
CA ASN A 159 27.48 33.34 -6.82
C ASN A 159 26.98 34.73 -7.25
N GLU A 160 25.74 35.08 -6.90
CA GLU A 160 25.16 36.40 -7.16
C GLU A 160 25.84 37.50 -6.33
N TRP A 161 26.08 37.25 -5.05
CA TRP A 161 26.86 38.17 -4.21
C TRP A 161 28.30 38.32 -4.74
N LYS A 162 28.95 37.21 -5.11
CA LYS A 162 30.31 37.22 -5.66
C LYS A 162 30.39 38.05 -6.94
N SER A 163 29.43 37.89 -7.85
CA SER A 163 29.37 38.65 -9.11
C SER A 163 29.31 40.16 -8.85
N LYS A 164 28.41 40.59 -7.95
CA LYS A 164 28.24 42.01 -7.59
C LYS A 164 29.45 42.62 -6.87
N GLU A 165 30.09 41.85 -5.99
CA GLU A 165 31.28 42.28 -5.28
C GLU A 165 32.49 42.40 -6.23
N LEU A 166 32.66 41.44 -7.14
CA LEU A 166 33.72 41.47 -8.16
C LEU A 166 33.58 42.66 -9.13
N GLU A 167 32.36 43.02 -9.52
CA GLU A 167 32.09 44.23 -10.29
C GLU A 167 32.48 45.51 -9.53
N THR A 168 32.26 45.52 -8.22
CA THR A 168 32.67 46.65 -7.36
C THR A 168 34.19 46.73 -7.24
N VAL A 169 34.88 45.59 -7.13
CA VAL A 169 36.36 45.55 -7.17
C VAL A 169 36.91 46.12 -8.49
N ILE A 170 36.31 45.77 -9.64
CA ILE A 170 36.70 46.33 -10.94
C ILE A 170 36.49 47.85 -10.93
N ARG A 171 35.33 48.32 -10.47
CA ARG A 171 34.98 49.75 -10.41
C ARG A 171 35.96 50.52 -9.52
N ASP A 172 36.32 49.99 -8.36
CA ASP A 172 37.23 50.64 -7.41
C ASP A 172 38.67 50.67 -7.96
N ALA A 173 39.12 49.60 -8.63
CA ALA A 173 40.44 49.54 -9.25
C ALA A 173 40.55 50.53 -10.43
N GLN A 174 39.52 50.60 -11.27
CA GLN A 174 39.42 51.56 -12.37
C GLN A 174 39.31 53.01 -11.85
N GLY A 175 38.46 53.27 -10.87
CA GLY A 175 38.33 54.59 -10.26
C GLY A 175 39.64 55.08 -9.62
N THR A 176 40.38 54.18 -8.97
CA THR A 176 41.72 54.50 -8.44
C THR A 176 42.71 54.83 -9.57
N MET A 177 42.61 54.16 -10.73
CA MET A 177 43.43 54.46 -11.91
C MET A 177 43.04 55.81 -12.55
N ASP A 178 41.75 56.10 -12.66
CA ASP A 178 41.24 57.37 -13.18
C ASP A 178 41.68 58.55 -12.30
N GLU A 179 41.70 58.38 -10.98
CA GLU A 179 42.23 59.37 -10.03
C GLU A 179 43.73 59.63 -10.23
N ILE A 180 44.51 58.60 -10.56
CA ILE A 180 45.93 58.75 -10.89
C ILE A 180 46.08 59.60 -12.16
N LEU A 181 45.33 59.27 -13.22
CA LEU A 181 45.41 59.97 -14.51
C LEU A 181 44.91 61.42 -14.39
N LYS A 182 43.82 61.66 -13.66
CA LYS A 182 43.24 63.00 -13.48
C LYS A 182 44.07 63.89 -12.55
N GLY A 183 44.63 63.33 -11.47
CA GLY A 183 45.36 64.09 -10.45
C GLY A 183 46.85 64.27 -10.74
N TYR A 184 47.44 63.34 -11.49
CA TYR A 184 48.90 63.29 -11.70
C TYR A 184 49.29 63.11 -13.17
N GLY A 185 48.34 63.13 -14.12
CA GLY A 185 48.60 62.84 -15.54
C GLY A 185 49.70 63.67 -16.18
N THR A 186 49.83 64.95 -15.83
CA THR A 186 50.92 65.83 -16.33
C THR A 186 52.29 65.54 -15.70
N GLN A 187 52.34 64.74 -14.65
CA GLN A 187 53.56 64.34 -13.91
C GLN A 187 53.97 62.89 -14.20
N ILE A 188 53.19 62.19 -15.03
CA ILE A 188 53.46 60.81 -15.42
C ILE A 188 54.06 60.84 -16.83
N PRO A 189 55.26 60.28 -17.03
CA PRO A 189 55.84 60.16 -18.36
C PRO A 189 54.92 59.40 -19.31
N GLU A 190 54.80 59.87 -20.55
CA GLU A 190 54.15 59.11 -21.62
C GLU A 190 54.84 57.73 -21.71
N ASN A 191 54.04 56.65 -21.71
CA ASN A 191 54.50 55.25 -21.72
C ASN A 191 55.14 54.73 -20.42
N ASN A 192 54.73 55.23 -19.25
CA ASN A 192 55.17 54.66 -17.98
C ASN A 192 54.77 53.17 -17.81
N LEU A 193 55.78 52.30 -17.73
CA LEU A 193 55.61 50.84 -17.64
C LEU A 193 54.83 50.39 -16.39
N GLU A 194 54.91 51.11 -15.27
CA GLU A 194 54.18 50.75 -14.04
C GLU A 194 52.67 50.97 -14.23
N ILE A 195 52.27 52.05 -14.92
CA ILE A 195 50.88 52.34 -15.27
C ILE A 195 50.35 51.31 -16.27
N SER A 196 51.10 51.04 -17.34
CA SER A 196 50.75 50.02 -18.33
C SER A 196 50.55 48.64 -17.69
N SER A 197 51.46 48.24 -16.79
CA SER A 197 51.35 46.97 -16.06
C SER A 197 50.09 46.88 -15.19
N ARG A 198 49.66 47.97 -14.52
CA ARG A 198 48.41 47.92 -13.72
C ARG A 198 47.18 47.95 -14.60
N ASN A 199 47.21 48.64 -15.73
CA ASN A 199 46.13 48.57 -16.73
C ASN A 199 45.97 47.14 -17.27
N GLU A 200 47.07 46.46 -17.58
CA GLU A 200 47.05 45.05 -17.97
C GLU A 200 46.51 44.15 -16.85
N LYS A 201 46.88 44.38 -15.59
CA LYS A 201 46.32 43.63 -14.45
C LYS A 201 44.82 43.86 -14.27
N ILE A 202 44.34 45.11 -14.39
CA ILE A 202 42.91 45.44 -14.33
C ILE A 202 42.17 44.73 -15.47
N ALA A 203 42.71 44.77 -16.69
CA ALA A 203 42.13 44.09 -17.85
C ALA A 203 42.10 42.56 -17.68
N ALA A 204 43.19 41.96 -17.22
CA ALA A 204 43.27 40.53 -16.94
C ALA A 204 42.29 40.11 -15.83
N PHE A 205 42.16 40.91 -14.77
CA PHE A 205 41.19 40.67 -13.71
C PHE A 205 39.75 40.79 -14.22
N LYS A 206 39.45 41.80 -15.05
CA LYS A 206 38.14 41.96 -15.70
C LYS A 206 37.78 40.73 -16.53
N ALA A 207 38.70 40.22 -17.34
CA ALA A 207 38.48 39.00 -18.13
C ALA A 207 38.19 37.77 -17.24
N LYS A 208 38.85 37.63 -16.08
CA LYS A 208 38.56 36.56 -15.10
C LYS A 208 37.13 36.68 -14.54
N VAL A 209 36.68 37.90 -14.24
CA VAL A 209 35.32 38.16 -13.72
C VAL A 209 34.26 37.89 -14.79
N GLU A 210 34.50 38.29 -16.05
CA GLU A 210 33.60 37.97 -17.17
C GLU A 210 33.44 36.46 -17.36
N ALA A 211 34.54 35.70 -17.32
CA ALA A 211 34.50 34.23 -17.39
C ALA A 211 33.75 33.60 -16.20
N PHE A 212 33.93 34.14 -14.99
CA PHE A 212 33.17 33.70 -13.81
C PHE A 212 31.67 33.95 -13.99
N ASN A 213 31.27 35.15 -14.38
CA ASN A 213 29.87 35.51 -14.59
C ASN A 213 29.22 34.68 -15.71
N ALA A 214 29.95 34.40 -16.80
CA ALA A 214 29.48 33.51 -17.87
C ALA A 214 29.27 32.06 -17.36
N GLY A 215 30.18 31.55 -16.52
CA GLY A 215 30.01 30.25 -15.87
C GLY A 215 28.82 30.19 -14.92
N VAL A 216 28.56 31.27 -14.17
CA VAL A 216 27.38 31.40 -13.30
C VAL A 216 26.09 31.43 -14.13
N ALA A 217 26.05 32.22 -15.19
CA ALA A 217 24.89 32.29 -16.09
C ALA A 217 24.58 30.93 -16.72
N LYS A 218 25.61 30.24 -17.23
CA LYS A 218 25.46 28.88 -17.76
C LYS A 218 24.94 27.89 -16.72
N ALA A 219 25.48 27.90 -15.49
CA ALA A 219 25.00 27.01 -14.43
C ALA A 219 23.54 27.27 -14.04
N ILE A 220 23.09 28.53 -14.08
CA ILE A 220 21.68 28.90 -13.87
C ILE A 220 20.81 28.35 -15.01
N GLU A 221 21.26 28.47 -16.25
CA GLU A 221 20.55 27.97 -17.44
C GLU A 221 20.46 26.44 -17.44
N ASP A 222 21.57 25.74 -17.21
CA ASP A 222 21.64 24.27 -17.08
C ASP A 222 20.69 23.78 -15.97
N THR A 223 20.61 24.51 -14.84
CA THR A 223 19.67 24.19 -13.74
C THR A 223 18.21 24.38 -14.16
N LYS A 224 17.90 25.43 -14.93
CA LYS A 224 16.54 25.66 -15.45
C LYS A 224 16.15 24.59 -16.46
N GLU A 225 17.05 24.25 -17.38
CA GLU A 225 16.82 23.21 -18.37
C GLU A 225 16.62 21.83 -17.71
N GLY A 226 17.44 21.49 -16.71
CA GLY A 226 17.28 20.28 -15.91
C GLY A 226 15.91 20.22 -15.22
N LYS A 227 15.47 21.30 -14.56
CA LYS A 227 14.13 21.39 -13.94
C LYS A 227 13.01 21.24 -14.97
N ALA A 228 13.12 21.89 -16.12
CA ALA A 228 12.11 21.78 -17.19
C ALA A 228 12.01 20.34 -17.73
N LYS A 229 13.14 19.63 -17.87
CA LYS A 229 13.17 18.21 -18.27
C LYS A 229 12.49 17.31 -17.22
N VAL A 230 12.78 17.53 -15.93
CA VAL A 230 12.12 16.81 -14.82
C VAL A 230 10.61 17.04 -14.85
N GLU A 231 10.17 18.29 -14.97
CA GLU A 231 8.76 18.64 -15.02
C GLU A 231 8.06 18.04 -16.23
N ALA A 232 8.64 18.14 -17.43
CA ALA A 232 8.05 17.63 -18.67
C ALA A 232 7.82 16.12 -18.61
N LEU A 233 8.86 15.33 -18.30
CA LEU A 233 8.75 13.88 -18.22
C LEU A 233 7.84 13.44 -17.06
N SER A 234 7.90 14.15 -15.92
CA SER A 234 7.03 13.83 -14.79
C SER A 234 5.56 14.11 -15.10
N ASN A 235 5.25 15.20 -15.79
CA ASN A 235 3.89 15.56 -16.19
C ASN A 235 3.33 14.60 -17.24
N GLU A 236 4.16 14.11 -18.16
CA GLU A 236 3.77 13.06 -19.11
C GLU A 236 3.26 11.82 -18.38
N TRP A 237 4.05 11.28 -17.45
CA TRP A 237 3.67 10.08 -16.70
C TRP A 237 2.52 10.32 -15.71
N LEU A 238 2.51 11.48 -15.05
CA LEU A 238 1.43 11.87 -14.17
C LEU A 238 0.10 11.88 -14.93
N SER A 239 0.07 12.42 -16.17
CA SER A 239 -1.15 12.45 -16.99
C SER A 239 -1.68 11.06 -17.32
N LYS A 240 -0.79 10.07 -17.54
CA LYS A 240 -1.15 8.68 -17.82
C LYS A 240 -1.66 7.94 -16.57
N MET A 241 -1.08 8.20 -15.40
CA MET A 241 -1.47 7.55 -14.14
C MET A 241 -2.76 8.13 -13.55
N LYS A 242 -3.01 9.42 -13.76
CA LYS A 242 -4.10 10.17 -13.14
C LYS A 242 -5.49 9.51 -13.24
N PRO A 243 -5.91 8.96 -14.39
CA PRO A 243 -7.22 8.29 -14.51
C PRO A 243 -7.42 7.13 -13.54
N TYR A 244 -6.34 6.49 -13.08
CA TYR A 244 -6.39 5.31 -12.21
C TYR A 244 -6.38 5.66 -10.71
N ILE A 245 -5.90 6.85 -10.34
CA ILE A 245 -5.71 7.26 -8.92
C ILE A 245 -6.63 8.42 -8.50
N ALA A 246 -7.13 9.22 -9.44
CA ALA A 246 -7.98 10.35 -9.11
C ALA A 246 -9.38 9.88 -8.67
N GLY A 247 -9.65 9.97 -7.37
CA GLY A 247 -10.93 9.63 -6.77
C GLY A 247 -12.07 10.58 -7.16
N VAL A 248 -13.31 10.19 -6.83
CA VAL A 248 -14.52 10.98 -7.11
C VAL A 248 -14.36 12.40 -6.55
N GLY A 249 -14.67 13.41 -7.37
CA GLY A 249 -14.54 14.82 -7.02
C GLY A 249 -13.14 15.41 -7.18
N GLN A 250 -12.12 14.61 -7.49
CA GLN A 250 -10.78 15.11 -7.82
C GLN A 250 -10.67 15.47 -9.32
N PRO A 251 -9.96 16.55 -9.68
CA PRO A 251 -9.72 16.88 -11.09
C PRO A 251 -9.03 15.70 -11.80
N GLY A 252 -9.55 15.28 -12.95
CA GLY A 252 -9.01 14.14 -13.70
C GLY A 252 -9.54 12.76 -13.27
N HIS A 253 -10.57 12.73 -12.41
CA HIS A 253 -11.33 11.52 -12.15
C HIS A 253 -11.95 10.98 -13.45
N ASP A 254 -11.73 9.70 -13.71
CA ASP A 254 -12.38 8.95 -14.78
C ASP A 254 -13.10 7.76 -14.14
N PRO A 255 -14.45 7.74 -14.09
CA PRO A 255 -15.19 6.66 -13.46
C PRO A 255 -14.97 5.30 -14.14
N SER A 256 -14.60 5.29 -15.42
CA SER A 256 -14.34 4.06 -16.17
C SER A 256 -12.96 3.47 -15.88
N LYS A 257 -12.00 4.31 -15.48
CA LYS A 257 -10.59 3.93 -15.23
C LYS A 257 -10.16 4.01 -13.78
N TYR A 258 -10.94 4.65 -12.92
CA TYR A 258 -10.58 4.79 -11.53
C TYR A 258 -10.43 3.41 -10.87
N MET A 259 -9.25 3.19 -10.26
CA MET A 259 -8.92 1.92 -9.68
C MET A 259 -9.41 1.85 -8.24
N VAL A 260 -10.37 0.97 -8.00
CA VAL A 260 -10.85 0.66 -6.65
C VAL A 260 -9.93 -0.42 -6.06
N ALA A 261 -9.25 -0.09 -4.96
CA ALA A 261 -8.22 -0.93 -4.37
C ALA A 261 -8.72 -2.27 -3.76
N GLY A 262 -10.04 -2.46 -3.63
CA GLY A 262 -10.64 -3.69 -3.10
C GLY A 262 -11.40 -4.48 -4.15
N ALA A 263 -11.33 -5.80 -4.07
CA ALA A 263 -12.23 -6.70 -4.79
C ALA A 263 -13.66 -6.67 -4.18
N THR A 264 -14.63 -7.25 -4.87
CA THR A 264 -16.04 -7.26 -4.44
C THR A 264 -16.71 -8.56 -4.87
N GLU A 265 -17.71 -9.01 -4.09
CA GLU A 265 -18.50 -10.20 -4.44
C GLU A 265 -19.51 -9.94 -5.57
N ASP A 266 -19.77 -8.68 -5.94
CA ASP A 266 -20.51 -8.35 -7.17
C ASP A 266 -19.66 -8.71 -8.40
N LEU A 267 -20.02 -9.80 -9.08
CA LEU A 267 -19.22 -10.36 -10.18
C LEU A 267 -19.11 -9.40 -11.39
N VAL A 268 -20.12 -8.57 -11.64
CA VAL A 268 -20.10 -7.62 -12.76
C VAL A 268 -19.12 -6.50 -12.46
N GLU A 269 -19.21 -5.93 -11.25
CA GLU A 269 -18.28 -4.89 -10.81
C GLU A 269 -16.86 -5.44 -10.61
N LEU A 270 -16.72 -6.69 -10.16
CA LEU A 270 -15.43 -7.37 -10.03
C LEU A 270 -14.73 -7.49 -11.38
N ALA A 271 -15.44 -7.94 -12.43
CA ALA A 271 -14.89 -8.04 -13.78
C ALA A 271 -14.45 -6.68 -14.30
N ARG A 272 -15.24 -5.62 -14.06
CA ARG A 272 -14.87 -4.24 -14.42
C ARG A 272 -13.60 -3.80 -13.68
N ARG A 273 -13.52 -3.99 -12.36
CA ARG A 273 -12.33 -3.63 -11.56
C ARG A 273 -11.09 -4.41 -11.99
N LYS A 274 -11.24 -5.71 -12.30
CA LYS A 274 -10.14 -6.55 -12.77
C LYS A 274 -9.58 -6.05 -14.10
N LYS A 275 -10.45 -5.64 -15.03
CA LYS A 275 -10.03 -5.03 -16.30
C LYS A 275 -9.21 -3.74 -16.07
N VAL A 276 -9.70 -2.85 -15.20
CA VAL A 276 -8.99 -1.62 -14.83
C VAL A 276 -7.64 -1.93 -14.18
N PHE A 277 -7.60 -2.93 -13.28
CA PHE A 277 -6.37 -3.40 -12.66
C PHE A 277 -5.36 -3.88 -13.71
N ASP A 278 -5.78 -4.67 -14.70
CA ASP A 278 -4.88 -5.18 -15.74
C ASP A 278 -4.30 -4.06 -16.61
N GLU A 279 -5.14 -3.07 -16.98
CA GLU A 279 -4.70 -1.88 -17.71
C GLU A 279 -3.69 -1.04 -16.89
N ALA A 280 -3.99 -0.82 -15.60
CA ALA A 280 -3.14 -0.07 -14.68
C ALA A 280 -1.82 -0.79 -14.38
N GLU A 281 -1.84 -2.11 -14.19
CA GLU A 281 -0.65 -2.94 -13.95
C GLU A 281 0.28 -2.92 -15.17
N SER A 282 -0.29 -3.00 -16.38
CA SER A 282 0.47 -2.87 -17.63
C SER A 282 1.14 -1.49 -17.75
N LEU A 283 0.37 -0.41 -17.55
CA LEU A 283 0.91 0.96 -17.57
C LEU A 283 2.01 1.15 -16.53
N PHE A 284 1.80 0.67 -15.30
CA PHE A 284 2.78 0.83 -14.23
C PHE A 284 4.06 0.02 -14.49
N SER A 285 3.93 -1.14 -15.13
CA SER A 285 5.07 -1.94 -15.58
C SER A 285 5.89 -1.24 -16.66
N GLU A 286 5.25 -0.49 -17.55
CA GLU A 286 5.94 0.39 -18.51
C GLU A 286 6.63 1.56 -17.82
N TYR A 287 5.94 2.23 -16.89
CA TYR A 287 6.51 3.32 -16.08
C TYR A 287 7.77 2.89 -15.35
N LYS A 288 7.78 1.70 -14.73
CA LYS A 288 8.93 1.17 -13.99
C LYS A 288 10.17 0.93 -14.87
N LYS A 289 10.04 0.88 -16.19
CA LYS A 289 11.17 0.76 -17.14
C LYS A 289 11.82 2.11 -17.45
N VAL A 290 11.17 3.23 -17.12
CA VAL A 290 11.64 4.58 -17.43
C VAL A 290 12.74 5.00 -16.47
N LYS A 291 13.81 5.58 -17.01
CA LYS A 291 14.91 6.17 -16.23
C LYS A 291 14.69 7.67 -16.07
N PHE A 292 14.65 8.13 -14.82
CA PHE A 292 14.54 9.54 -14.46
C PHE A 292 15.93 10.07 -14.07
N SER A 293 16.79 10.33 -15.06
CA SER A 293 18.19 10.73 -14.83
C SER A 293 18.32 12.03 -14.05
N GLU A 294 17.40 12.97 -14.25
CA GLU A 294 17.36 14.28 -13.58
C GLU A 294 16.47 14.28 -12.31
N GLY A 295 15.89 13.13 -11.93
CA GLY A 295 14.92 13.01 -10.84
C GLY A 295 13.46 13.12 -11.26
N LYS A 296 12.56 13.18 -10.27
CA LYS A 296 11.10 13.22 -10.42
C LYS A 296 10.52 14.43 -9.70
N THR A 297 9.34 14.89 -10.12
CA THR A 297 8.55 15.81 -9.30
C THR A 297 7.89 15.07 -8.13
N GLU A 298 7.69 15.76 -7.00
CA GLU A 298 7.00 15.22 -5.82
C GLU A 298 5.61 14.66 -6.17
N LYS A 299 4.87 15.33 -7.06
CA LYS A 299 3.56 14.87 -7.52
C LYS A 299 3.62 13.50 -8.21
N LEU A 300 4.65 13.26 -9.03
CA LEU A 300 4.82 11.95 -9.67
C LEU A 300 5.22 10.89 -8.63
N GLU A 301 6.05 11.22 -7.65
CA GLU A 301 6.41 10.28 -6.59
C GLU A 301 5.21 9.88 -5.72
N MET A 302 4.30 10.82 -5.44
CA MET A 302 3.04 10.52 -4.76
C MET A 302 2.14 9.63 -5.62
N ALA A 303 1.95 9.97 -6.90
CA ALA A 303 1.16 9.15 -7.82
C ALA A 303 1.71 7.72 -7.96
N GLU A 304 3.04 7.57 -7.98
CA GLU A 304 3.69 6.26 -7.98
C GLU A 304 3.34 5.44 -6.73
N LYS A 305 3.39 6.06 -5.54
CA LYS A 305 3.06 5.40 -4.27
C LYS A 305 1.59 5.01 -4.20
N GLU A 306 0.69 5.91 -4.62
CA GLU A 306 -0.75 5.66 -4.64
C GLU A 306 -1.12 4.51 -5.58
N LEU A 307 -0.60 4.53 -6.80
CA LEU A 307 -0.87 3.47 -7.79
C LEU A 307 -0.27 2.14 -7.35
N ASP A 308 0.98 2.12 -6.85
CA ASP A 308 1.62 0.91 -6.33
C ASP A 308 0.84 0.31 -5.15
N TYR A 309 0.40 1.14 -4.21
CA TYR A 309 -0.42 0.71 -3.08
C TYR A 309 -1.75 0.11 -3.54
N ALA A 310 -2.45 0.80 -4.44
CA ALA A 310 -3.74 0.37 -4.91
C ALA A 310 -3.64 -0.94 -5.74
N LEU A 311 -2.59 -1.11 -6.55
CA LEU A 311 -2.32 -2.35 -7.30
C LEU A 311 -2.07 -3.52 -6.34
N LYS A 312 -1.21 -3.34 -5.35
CA LYS A 312 -0.91 -4.37 -4.33
C LYS A 312 -2.14 -4.74 -3.51
N SER A 313 -2.91 -3.73 -3.11
CA SER A 313 -4.14 -3.91 -2.33
C SER A 313 -5.18 -4.70 -3.12
N PHE A 314 -5.40 -4.34 -4.39
CA PHE A 314 -6.36 -5.04 -5.24
C PHE A 314 -5.91 -6.48 -5.47
N LYS A 315 -4.63 -6.71 -5.81
CA LYS A 315 -4.09 -8.06 -6.02
C LYS A 315 -4.29 -8.96 -4.80
N SER A 316 -3.98 -8.45 -3.61
CA SER A 316 -4.18 -9.17 -2.35
C SER A 316 -5.67 -9.46 -2.08
N SER A 317 -6.52 -8.44 -2.22
CA SER A 317 -7.96 -8.55 -2.00
C SER A 317 -8.61 -9.53 -2.99
N TYR A 318 -8.24 -9.46 -4.27
CA TYR A 318 -8.71 -10.33 -5.34
C TYR A 318 -8.33 -11.79 -5.08
N SER A 319 -7.07 -12.05 -4.71
CA SER A 319 -6.61 -13.40 -4.39
C SER A 319 -7.36 -14.00 -3.19
N SER A 320 -7.55 -13.23 -2.13
CA SER A 320 -8.26 -13.67 -0.92
C SER A 320 -9.73 -14.00 -1.21
N MET A 321 -10.42 -13.11 -1.92
CA MET A 321 -11.82 -13.30 -2.30
C MET A 321 -11.99 -14.48 -3.26
N SER A 322 -11.11 -14.62 -4.26
CA SER A 322 -11.15 -15.74 -5.21
C SER A 322 -11.01 -17.07 -4.49
N GLU A 323 -10.08 -17.17 -3.53
CA GLU A 323 -9.94 -18.36 -2.69
C GLU A 323 -11.20 -18.61 -1.84
N GLY A 324 -11.80 -17.54 -1.30
CA GLY A 324 -13.07 -17.61 -0.58
C GLY A 324 -14.20 -18.25 -1.38
N PHE A 325 -14.30 -17.97 -2.69
CA PHE A 325 -15.29 -18.63 -3.55
C PHE A 325 -15.03 -20.13 -3.69
N PHE A 326 -13.77 -20.55 -3.88
CA PHE A 326 -13.43 -21.98 -3.93
C PHE A 326 -13.77 -22.69 -2.63
N GLN A 327 -13.43 -22.10 -1.48
CA GLN A 327 -13.69 -22.72 -0.18
C GLN A 327 -15.20 -22.88 0.07
N LYS A 328 -16.00 -21.85 -0.18
CA LYS A 328 -17.46 -21.91 -0.03
C LYS A 328 -18.08 -22.98 -0.95
N ALA A 329 -17.66 -23.03 -2.23
CA ALA A 329 -18.15 -24.01 -3.19
C ALA A 329 -17.79 -25.45 -2.77
N LYS A 330 -16.51 -25.66 -2.40
CA LYS A 330 -16.01 -26.95 -1.94
C LYS A 330 -16.72 -27.43 -0.69
N GLU A 331 -16.86 -26.58 0.32
CA GLU A 331 -17.55 -26.92 1.56
C GLU A 331 -19.00 -27.35 1.30
N LYS A 332 -19.74 -26.60 0.46
CA LYS A 332 -21.12 -26.94 0.13
C LYS A 332 -21.22 -28.25 -0.66
N LEU A 333 -20.30 -28.51 -1.59
CA LEU A 333 -20.20 -29.78 -2.32
C LEU A 333 -19.93 -30.95 -1.37
N ASP A 334 -18.89 -30.85 -0.54
CA ASP A 334 -18.47 -31.90 0.38
C ASP A 334 -19.57 -32.22 1.41
N ASN A 335 -20.20 -31.19 1.98
CA ASN A 335 -21.31 -31.36 2.92
C ASN A 335 -22.52 -32.04 2.27
N SER A 336 -22.85 -31.68 1.03
CA SER A 336 -23.97 -32.25 0.30
C SER A 336 -23.72 -33.71 -0.08
N ALA A 337 -22.51 -34.02 -0.57
CA ALA A 337 -22.09 -35.38 -0.87
C ALA A 337 -22.05 -36.26 0.39
N GLY A 338 -21.51 -35.72 1.49
CA GLY A 338 -21.48 -36.40 2.79
C GLY A 338 -22.87 -36.68 3.33
N TRP A 339 -23.80 -35.72 3.23
CA TRP A 339 -25.20 -35.92 3.63
C TRP A 339 -25.87 -37.04 2.81
N LEU A 340 -25.71 -37.05 1.48
CA LEU A 340 -26.24 -38.12 0.63
C LEU A 340 -25.62 -39.48 0.95
N GLN A 341 -24.33 -39.52 1.31
CA GLN A 341 -23.68 -40.75 1.74
C GLN A 341 -24.27 -41.27 3.06
N GLN A 342 -24.50 -40.38 4.03
CA GLN A 342 -25.16 -40.74 5.29
C GLN A 342 -26.60 -41.22 5.06
N GLU A 343 -27.32 -40.59 4.14
CA GLU A 343 -28.68 -40.99 3.79
C GLU A 343 -28.71 -42.37 3.11
N ALA A 344 -27.77 -42.64 2.21
CA ALA A 344 -27.60 -43.95 1.59
C ALA A 344 -27.23 -45.05 2.60
N ALA A 345 -26.40 -44.73 3.60
CA ALA A 345 -26.02 -45.68 4.66
C ALA A 345 -27.21 -46.10 5.56
N LYS A 346 -28.29 -45.30 5.59
CA LYS A 346 -29.52 -45.61 6.31
C LYS A 346 -30.51 -46.41 5.46
N ASP A 347 -30.17 -46.81 4.23
CA ASP A 347 -31.09 -47.54 3.37
C ASP A 347 -31.39 -48.94 3.94
N ASP A 348 -32.66 -49.20 4.24
CA ASP A 348 -33.17 -50.50 4.70
C ASP A 348 -33.85 -51.31 3.58
N GLY A 349 -33.79 -50.81 2.35
CA GLY A 349 -34.43 -51.40 1.18
C GLY A 349 -35.93 -51.14 1.06
N LYS A 350 -36.57 -50.56 2.09
CA LYS A 350 -38.02 -50.43 2.20
C LYS A 350 -38.46 -48.97 2.19
N ARG A 351 -37.79 -48.11 2.94
CA ARG A 351 -38.18 -46.71 3.07
C ARG A 351 -37.90 -45.95 1.75
N PRO A 352 -38.77 -45.00 1.37
CA PRO A 352 -38.42 -44.04 0.34
C PRO A 352 -37.20 -43.21 0.81
N PRO A 353 -36.11 -43.13 0.04
CA PRO A 353 -34.95 -42.33 0.42
C PRO A 353 -35.28 -40.83 0.45
N ASN A 354 -34.55 -40.10 1.27
CA ASN A 354 -34.47 -38.65 1.15
C ASN A 354 -33.42 -38.25 0.11
N PHE A 355 -33.53 -37.04 -0.38
CA PHE A 355 -32.68 -36.48 -1.42
C PHE A 355 -32.55 -34.96 -1.19
N LEU A 356 -31.65 -34.29 -1.90
CA LEU A 356 -31.37 -32.87 -1.67
C LEU A 356 -32.48 -32.00 -2.29
N SER A 357 -32.79 -30.87 -1.65
CA SER A 357 -33.71 -29.90 -2.25
C SER A 357 -33.08 -29.24 -3.48
N LYS A 358 -33.91 -28.78 -4.41
CA LYS A 358 -33.44 -28.11 -5.63
C LYS A 358 -32.60 -26.86 -5.30
N ASP A 359 -32.97 -26.12 -4.27
CA ASP A 359 -32.27 -24.90 -3.87
C ASP A 359 -30.81 -25.16 -3.48
N ILE A 360 -30.50 -26.33 -2.91
CA ILE A 360 -29.10 -26.70 -2.59
C ILE A 360 -28.27 -26.85 -3.87
N PHE A 361 -28.85 -27.41 -4.95
CA PHE A 361 -28.17 -27.51 -6.23
C PHE A 361 -27.94 -26.15 -6.89
N GLU A 362 -28.94 -25.27 -6.86
CA GLU A 362 -28.82 -23.92 -7.40
C GLU A 362 -27.80 -23.09 -6.60
N ASP A 363 -27.76 -23.23 -5.27
CA ASP A 363 -26.73 -22.64 -4.41
C ASP A 363 -25.32 -23.08 -4.82
N ILE A 364 -25.09 -24.40 -4.94
CA ILE A 364 -23.77 -24.94 -5.31
C ILE A 364 -23.37 -24.44 -6.70
N LYS A 365 -24.29 -24.49 -7.66
CA LYS A 365 -24.08 -24.01 -9.02
C LYS A 365 -23.70 -22.52 -9.03
N GLY A 366 -24.40 -21.70 -8.26
CA GLY A 366 -24.07 -20.28 -8.07
C GLY A 366 -22.67 -20.07 -7.51
N LEU A 367 -22.27 -20.84 -6.50
CA LEU A 367 -20.92 -20.76 -5.92
C LEU A 367 -19.82 -21.17 -6.91
N ILE A 368 -20.06 -22.20 -7.72
CA ILE A 368 -19.13 -22.61 -8.79
C ILE A 368 -18.99 -21.50 -9.83
N VAL A 369 -20.09 -20.84 -10.22
CA VAL A 369 -20.08 -19.68 -11.14
C VAL A 369 -19.27 -18.52 -10.56
N SER A 370 -19.42 -18.23 -9.26
CA SER A 370 -18.62 -17.20 -8.59
C SER A 370 -17.12 -17.54 -8.59
N ALA A 371 -16.76 -18.79 -8.30
CA ALA A 371 -15.38 -19.24 -8.36
C ALA A 371 -14.80 -19.16 -9.79
N GLU A 372 -15.58 -19.55 -10.80
CA GLU A 372 -15.19 -19.45 -12.21
C GLU A 372 -15.01 -18.00 -12.68
N SER A 373 -15.88 -17.10 -12.22
CA SER A 373 -15.78 -15.67 -12.54
C SER A 373 -14.59 -15.01 -11.84
N GLY A 374 -14.32 -15.39 -10.59
CA GLY A 374 -13.20 -14.89 -9.80
C GLY A 374 -11.84 -15.48 -10.18
N SER A 375 -11.79 -16.64 -10.84
CA SER A 375 -10.54 -17.27 -11.28
C SER A 375 -10.72 -18.04 -12.58
N PRO A 376 -10.91 -17.32 -13.72
CA PRO A 376 -11.12 -17.98 -15.01
C PRO A 376 -9.99 -18.94 -15.36
N ASN A 377 -10.34 -20.12 -15.86
CA ASN A 377 -9.41 -21.19 -16.25
C ASN A 377 -8.63 -21.86 -15.09
N ASP A 378 -8.98 -21.62 -13.82
CA ASP A 378 -8.41 -22.37 -12.71
C ASP A 378 -8.81 -23.87 -12.81
N PRO A 379 -7.86 -24.80 -12.76
CA PRO A 379 -8.14 -26.23 -12.93
C PRO A 379 -9.10 -26.80 -11.88
N ARG A 380 -9.21 -26.18 -10.70
CA ARG A 380 -10.15 -26.60 -9.64
C ARG A 380 -11.61 -26.48 -10.08
N ILE A 381 -11.92 -25.60 -11.03
CA ILE A 381 -13.29 -25.42 -11.56
C ILE A 381 -13.77 -26.68 -12.27
N ALA A 382 -12.91 -27.30 -13.09
CA ALA A 382 -13.26 -28.53 -13.80
C ALA A 382 -13.56 -29.66 -12.80
N GLU A 383 -12.79 -29.75 -11.72
CA GLU A 383 -13.02 -30.72 -10.66
C GLU A 383 -14.33 -30.46 -9.91
N MET A 384 -14.64 -29.22 -9.53
CA MET A 384 -15.93 -28.89 -8.88
C MET A 384 -17.13 -29.19 -9.78
N LYS A 385 -17.04 -28.91 -11.09
CA LYS A 385 -18.09 -29.24 -12.06
C LYS A 385 -18.29 -30.75 -12.18
N ARG A 386 -17.21 -31.52 -12.17
CA ARG A 386 -17.25 -32.99 -12.15
C ARG A 386 -17.96 -33.51 -10.90
N GLN A 387 -17.55 -33.04 -9.71
CA GLN A 387 -18.16 -33.42 -8.44
C GLN A 387 -19.65 -33.03 -8.36
N PHE A 388 -20.01 -31.85 -8.88
CA PHE A 388 -21.40 -31.42 -8.97
C PHE A 388 -22.22 -32.35 -9.87
N GLY A 389 -21.69 -32.75 -11.03
CA GLY A 389 -22.35 -33.72 -11.91
C GLY A 389 -22.54 -35.10 -11.26
N GLU A 390 -21.57 -35.56 -10.46
CA GLU A 390 -21.72 -36.78 -9.65
C GLU A 390 -22.85 -36.65 -8.61
N LEU A 391 -22.97 -35.49 -7.97
CA LEU A 391 -24.03 -35.18 -7.02
C LEU A 391 -25.41 -35.20 -7.70
N GLU A 392 -25.54 -34.57 -8.87
CA GLU A 392 -26.78 -34.56 -9.67
C GLU A 392 -27.19 -35.98 -10.10
N ASN A 393 -26.23 -36.80 -10.51
CA ASN A 393 -26.48 -38.20 -10.87
C ASN A 393 -27.03 -38.99 -9.67
N LYS A 394 -26.40 -38.85 -8.51
CA LYS A 394 -26.83 -39.55 -7.30
C LYS A 394 -28.21 -39.10 -6.82
N ASP A 395 -28.52 -37.82 -6.94
CA ASP A 395 -29.85 -37.29 -6.61
C ASP A 395 -30.93 -37.84 -7.54
N ARG A 396 -30.65 -37.91 -8.85
CA ARG A 396 -31.54 -38.55 -9.83
C ARG A 396 -31.82 -40.00 -9.50
N GLU A 397 -30.79 -40.79 -9.19
CA GLU A 397 -30.94 -42.19 -8.77
C GLU A 397 -31.83 -42.32 -7.51
N LEU A 398 -31.63 -41.46 -6.51
CA LEU A 398 -32.44 -41.46 -5.28
C LEU A 398 -33.89 -41.06 -5.53
N ARG A 399 -34.15 -40.10 -6.43
CA ARG A 399 -35.51 -39.72 -6.83
C ARG A 399 -36.23 -40.87 -7.53
N GLU A 400 -35.56 -41.55 -8.46
CA GLU A 400 -36.11 -42.75 -9.12
C GLU A 400 -36.40 -43.85 -8.11
N LEU A 401 -35.49 -44.07 -7.16
CA LEU A 401 -35.66 -45.05 -6.09
C LEU A 401 -36.82 -44.68 -5.16
N ARG A 402 -37.03 -43.40 -4.87
CA ARG A 402 -38.19 -42.91 -4.11
C ARG A 402 -39.49 -43.21 -4.82
N VAL A 403 -39.58 -42.97 -6.13
CA VAL A 403 -40.79 -43.32 -6.91
C VAL A 403 -41.12 -44.81 -6.77
N LYS A 404 -40.11 -45.69 -6.86
CA LYS A 404 -40.27 -47.15 -6.71
C LYS A 404 -40.69 -47.57 -5.29
N ARG A 405 -40.33 -46.79 -4.27
CA ARG A 405 -40.54 -47.13 -2.84
C ARG A 405 -41.63 -46.32 -2.14
N THR A 406 -42.30 -45.43 -2.86
CA THR A 406 -43.51 -44.77 -2.35
C THR A 406 -44.69 -45.71 -2.53
N PHE A 407 -45.33 -46.07 -1.42
CA PHE A 407 -46.50 -46.97 -1.37
C PHE A 407 -47.67 -46.28 -0.68
N MET A 408 -48.87 -46.58 -1.15
CA MET A 408 -50.08 -46.10 -0.51
C MET A 408 -50.40 -46.96 0.73
N LYS A 409 -50.73 -46.33 1.85
CA LYS A 409 -51.09 -47.07 3.07
C LYS A 409 -52.58 -47.46 3.04
N PRO A 410 -52.97 -48.62 3.62
CA PRO A 410 -54.37 -49.02 3.71
C PRO A 410 -55.16 -48.10 4.66
N ASP A 411 -56.49 -48.17 4.56
CA ASP A 411 -57.37 -47.56 5.55
C ASP A 411 -57.06 -48.12 6.95
N ARG A 412 -57.05 -47.21 7.92
CA ARG A 412 -56.98 -47.56 9.34
C ARG A 412 -58.12 -46.96 10.15
N PHE A 413 -58.74 -45.91 9.64
CA PHE A 413 -59.90 -45.28 10.27
C PHE A 413 -61.13 -46.18 10.14
N SER A 414 -61.76 -46.54 11.25
CA SER A 414 -62.94 -47.41 11.30
C SER A 414 -64.23 -46.69 11.74
N GLY A 415 -64.19 -45.36 11.89
CA GLY A 415 -65.35 -44.56 12.30
C GLY A 415 -66.41 -44.42 11.19
N PRO A 416 -67.66 -44.10 11.55
CA PRO A 416 -68.78 -43.99 10.60
C PRO A 416 -68.58 -42.88 9.57
N GLU A 417 -67.73 -41.87 9.86
CA GLU A 417 -67.44 -40.78 8.93
C GLU A 417 -66.40 -41.12 7.86
N LEU A 418 -65.92 -42.37 7.77
CA LEU A 418 -64.87 -42.77 6.81
C LEU A 418 -65.18 -42.31 5.38
N SER A 419 -66.38 -42.58 4.87
CA SER A 419 -66.77 -42.19 3.51
C SER A 419 -66.71 -40.66 3.32
N ALA A 420 -67.30 -39.92 4.27
CA ALA A 420 -67.33 -38.45 4.19
C ALA A 420 -65.92 -37.84 4.22
N ILE A 421 -64.99 -38.43 4.98
CA ILE A 421 -63.58 -37.99 4.99
C ILE A 421 -62.93 -38.22 3.63
N LYS A 422 -63.15 -39.40 3.00
CA LYS A 422 -62.59 -39.71 1.68
C LYS A 422 -63.12 -38.76 0.61
N ASP A 423 -64.43 -38.51 0.61
CA ASP A 423 -65.08 -37.61 -0.35
C ASP A 423 -64.56 -36.18 -0.20
N ALA A 424 -64.44 -35.69 1.04
CA ALA A 424 -63.88 -34.37 1.32
C ALA A 424 -62.40 -34.26 0.88
N ALA A 425 -61.58 -35.28 1.16
CA ALA A 425 -60.19 -35.29 0.72
C ALA A 425 -60.08 -35.19 -0.82
N VAL A 426 -60.94 -35.92 -1.54
CA VAL A 426 -61.04 -35.87 -3.00
C VAL A 426 -61.48 -34.49 -3.49
N GLU A 427 -62.48 -33.89 -2.86
CA GLU A 427 -62.94 -32.54 -3.19
C GLU A 427 -61.80 -31.52 -3.03
N PHE A 428 -61.05 -31.59 -1.91
CA PHE A 428 -59.92 -30.69 -1.66
C PHE A 428 -58.79 -30.89 -2.68
N LEU A 429 -58.50 -32.13 -3.07
CA LEU A 429 -57.53 -32.40 -4.12
C LEU A 429 -57.97 -31.82 -5.47
N LYS A 430 -59.24 -32.03 -5.86
CA LYS A 430 -59.78 -31.57 -7.13
C LYS A 430 -59.88 -30.05 -7.23
N LYS A 431 -59.95 -29.34 -6.11
CA LYS A 431 -59.85 -27.88 -6.08
C LYS A 431 -58.50 -27.39 -6.62
N ASP A 432 -57.42 -28.08 -6.27
CA ASP A 432 -56.06 -27.73 -6.68
C ASP A 432 -55.63 -28.43 -7.99
N LYS A 433 -56.18 -29.62 -8.25
CA LYS A 433 -55.86 -30.49 -9.40
C LYS A 433 -57.15 -31.00 -10.05
N PRO A 434 -57.86 -30.15 -10.81
CA PRO A 434 -59.18 -30.49 -11.35
C PRO A 434 -59.16 -31.62 -12.38
N ASP A 435 -58.01 -31.85 -13.02
CA ASP A 435 -57.75 -32.89 -14.02
C ASP A 435 -57.29 -34.23 -13.41
N ALA A 436 -57.14 -34.32 -12.08
CA ALA A 436 -56.68 -35.53 -11.41
C ALA A 436 -57.67 -36.70 -11.59
N THR A 437 -57.17 -37.80 -12.15
CA THR A 437 -57.90 -39.07 -12.24
C THR A 437 -57.60 -39.91 -11.01
N LEU A 438 -58.60 -40.15 -10.16
CA LEU A 438 -58.44 -40.87 -8.90
C LEU A 438 -58.23 -42.36 -9.15
N LEU A 439 -57.28 -42.96 -8.42
CA LEU A 439 -57.00 -44.39 -8.43
C LEU A 439 -57.49 -45.06 -7.14
N ARG A 440 -57.16 -44.46 -5.98
CA ARG A 440 -57.56 -44.98 -4.66
C ARG A 440 -57.50 -43.87 -3.61
N THR A 441 -58.37 -43.94 -2.61
CA THR A 441 -58.36 -43.05 -1.43
C THR A 441 -58.41 -43.88 -0.15
N THR A 442 -57.54 -43.56 0.81
CA THR A 442 -57.51 -44.18 2.15
C THR A 442 -57.40 -43.13 3.25
N VAL A 443 -57.86 -43.47 4.45
CA VAL A 443 -57.66 -42.67 5.67
C VAL A 443 -56.68 -43.42 6.57
N ILE A 444 -55.47 -42.87 6.70
CA ILE A 444 -54.32 -43.58 7.31
C ILE A 444 -54.20 -43.32 8.81
N SER A 445 -55.00 -42.40 9.35
CA SER A 445 -55.14 -42.20 10.79
C SER A 445 -56.06 -43.28 11.37
N ASP A 446 -55.70 -43.83 12.52
CA ASP A 446 -56.51 -44.88 13.18
C ASP A 446 -57.82 -44.32 13.76
N ASP A 447 -57.77 -43.08 14.26
CA ASP A 447 -58.92 -42.32 14.78
C ASP A 447 -58.68 -40.81 14.59
N TRP A 448 -59.68 -39.99 14.94
CA TRP A 448 -59.57 -38.54 15.01
C TRP A 448 -58.49 -38.13 16.01
N LYS A 449 -57.52 -37.35 15.55
CA LYS A 449 -56.63 -36.63 16.45
C LYS A 449 -57.32 -35.35 16.91
N GLU A 450 -57.63 -35.27 18.19
CA GLU A 450 -58.24 -34.08 18.79
C GLU A 450 -57.15 -33.14 19.35
N GLU A 451 -57.28 -31.86 19.03
CA GLU A 451 -56.44 -30.79 19.56
C GLU A 451 -57.33 -29.72 20.20
N ARG A 452 -56.93 -29.27 21.39
CA ARG A 452 -57.64 -28.27 22.18
C ARG A 452 -56.72 -27.08 22.38
N VAL A 453 -57.05 -25.97 21.76
CA VAL A 453 -56.21 -24.77 21.74
C VAL A 453 -56.98 -23.61 22.35
N LEU A 454 -56.37 -22.96 23.34
CA LEU A 454 -56.74 -21.61 23.74
C LEU A 454 -55.89 -20.64 22.93
N GLU A 455 -56.49 -19.96 21.97
CA GLU A 455 -55.78 -19.03 21.09
C GLU A 455 -56.42 -17.66 21.09
N HIS A 456 -55.60 -16.64 20.84
CA HIS A 456 -56.10 -15.29 20.65
C HIS A 456 -56.74 -15.16 19.27
N THR A 457 -57.91 -14.52 19.20
CA THR A 457 -58.60 -14.28 17.92
C THR A 457 -58.12 -13.01 17.21
N ASP A 458 -57.28 -12.22 17.88
CA ASP A 458 -56.72 -10.97 17.38
C ASP A 458 -55.22 -10.89 17.69
N THR A 459 -54.52 -10.00 16.97
CA THR A 459 -53.09 -9.75 17.16
C THR A 459 -52.80 -8.94 18.44
N THR A 460 -53.80 -8.25 18.98
CA THR A 460 -53.71 -7.47 20.22
C THR A 460 -53.84 -8.33 21.49
N LYS A 461 -54.09 -9.63 21.33
CA LYS A 461 -54.32 -10.61 22.40
C LYS A 461 -55.47 -10.25 23.34
N THR A 462 -56.45 -9.49 22.86
CA THR A 462 -57.56 -8.96 23.66
C THR A 462 -58.77 -9.87 23.72
N ALA A 463 -58.95 -10.74 22.73
CA ALA A 463 -59.97 -11.77 22.73
C ALA A 463 -59.36 -13.17 22.59
N VAL A 464 -59.89 -14.13 23.34
CA VAL A 464 -59.50 -15.55 23.29
C VAL A 464 -60.66 -16.39 22.80
N ARG A 465 -60.35 -17.42 22.02
CA ARG A 465 -61.27 -18.51 21.71
C ARG A 465 -60.70 -19.83 22.17
N TYR A 466 -61.59 -20.67 22.66
CA TYR A 466 -61.31 -22.09 22.86
C TYR A 466 -61.73 -22.84 21.60
N ARG A 467 -60.76 -23.40 20.88
CA ARG A 467 -61.01 -24.18 19.66
C ARG A 467 -60.70 -25.64 19.95
N VAL A 468 -61.67 -26.50 19.64
CA VAL A 468 -61.48 -27.96 19.61
C VAL A 468 -61.53 -28.39 18.15
N THR A 469 -60.44 -28.96 17.66
CA THR A 469 -60.32 -29.45 16.28
C THR A 469 -60.10 -30.95 16.30
N ARG A 470 -60.78 -31.66 15.42
CA ARG A 470 -60.47 -33.05 15.09
C ARG A 470 -59.90 -33.12 13.69
N ALA A 471 -58.78 -33.82 13.54
CA ALA A 471 -58.12 -34.00 12.26
C ALA A 471 -57.70 -35.45 12.01
N VAL A 472 -57.69 -35.83 10.74
CA VAL A 472 -57.16 -37.09 10.23
C VAL A 472 -56.29 -36.82 9.00
N THR A 473 -55.45 -37.78 8.66
CA THR A 473 -54.68 -37.78 7.42
C THR A 473 -55.28 -38.78 6.45
N ALA A 474 -55.60 -38.32 5.25
CA ALA A 474 -55.98 -39.16 4.13
C ALA A 474 -54.86 -39.24 3.10
N GLN A 475 -54.82 -40.32 2.34
CA GLN A 475 -53.96 -40.48 1.17
C GLN A 475 -54.82 -40.69 -0.07
N ILE A 476 -54.44 -40.06 -1.17
CA ILE A 476 -55.07 -40.22 -2.48
C ILE A 476 -53.99 -40.58 -3.48
N ALA A 477 -54.09 -41.76 -4.09
CA ALA A 477 -53.37 -42.07 -5.31
C ALA A 477 -54.17 -41.53 -6.51
N ALA A 478 -53.55 -40.69 -7.33
CA ALA A 478 -54.19 -40.13 -8.51
C ALA A 478 -53.20 -40.00 -9.67
N ARG A 479 -53.70 -40.14 -10.90
CA ARG A 479 -52.99 -39.79 -12.12
C ARG A 479 -53.20 -38.31 -12.40
N VAL A 480 -52.10 -37.57 -12.60
CA VAL A 480 -52.11 -36.16 -12.97
C VAL A 480 -51.18 -36.02 -14.17
N GLY A 481 -51.75 -35.66 -15.32
CA GLY A 481 -51.06 -35.80 -16.61
C GLY A 481 -50.63 -37.25 -16.88
N GLY A 482 -49.35 -37.46 -17.19
CA GLY A 482 -48.78 -38.78 -17.47
C GLY A 482 -48.30 -39.56 -16.23
N ASP A 483 -48.29 -38.94 -15.05
CA ASP A 483 -47.67 -39.48 -13.85
C ASP A 483 -48.67 -39.85 -12.77
N VAL A 484 -48.28 -40.78 -11.89
CA VAL A 484 -49.05 -41.17 -10.70
C VAL A 484 -48.43 -40.58 -9.45
N PHE A 485 -49.26 -39.99 -8.61
CA PHE A 485 -48.86 -39.33 -7.38
C PHE A 485 -49.62 -39.88 -6.17
N LEU A 486 -48.93 -39.93 -5.04
CA LEU A 486 -49.49 -40.09 -3.71
C LEU A 486 -49.64 -38.70 -3.08
N HIS A 487 -50.87 -38.22 -3.00
CA HIS A 487 -51.20 -36.99 -2.28
C HIS A 487 -51.56 -37.31 -0.84
N THR A 488 -50.88 -36.68 0.11
CA THR A 488 -51.22 -36.76 1.53
C THR A 488 -52.05 -35.53 1.90
N MET A 489 -53.29 -35.75 2.34
CA MET A 489 -54.28 -34.71 2.60
C MET A 489 -54.53 -34.57 4.10
N TYR A 490 -54.54 -33.33 4.58
CA TYR A 490 -55.06 -32.98 5.90
C TYR A 490 -56.57 -32.78 5.79
N VAL A 491 -57.35 -33.45 6.65
CA VAL A 491 -58.81 -33.31 6.72
C VAL A 491 -59.20 -33.10 8.17
N ALA A 492 -59.95 -32.03 8.45
CA ALA A 492 -60.33 -31.65 9.80
C ALA A 492 -61.73 -31.05 9.89
N LYS A 493 -62.25 -31.00 11.11
CA LYS A 493 -63.48 -30.29 11.48
C LYS A 493 -63.31 -29.66 12.86
N ASP A 494 -63.90 -28.49 13.05
CA ASP A 494 -63.90 -27.79 14.33
C ASP A 494 -65.21 -28.02 15.06
N GLN A 495 -65.16 -28.08 16.39
CA GLN A 495 -66.35 -28.11 17.22
C GLN A 495 -67.00 -26.72 17.22
N ARG A 496 -68.32 -26.68 17.03
CA ARG A 496 -69.15 -25.48 17.14
C ARG A 496 -69.47 -25.19 18.61
N SER A 497 -69.97 -23.99 18.87
CA SER A 497 -70.38 -23.55 20.21
C SER A 497 -71.52 -24.38 20.81
N ASP A 498 -72.35 -25.01 19.98
CA ASP A 498 -73.43 -25.92 20.40
C ASP A 498 -72.95 -27.35 20.70
N GLY A 499 -71.63 -27.59 20.65
CA GLY A 499 -71.01 -28.90 20.88
C GLY A 499 -71.03 -29.82 19.66
N THR A 500 -71.72 -29.46 18.57
CA THR A 500 -71.75 -30.23 17.32
C THR A 500 -70.47 -30.02 16.52
N TRP A 501 -70.19 -30.92 15.57
CA TRP A 501 -69.04 -30.78 14.68
C TRP A 501 -69.40 -30.01 13.41
N GLY A 502 -68.52 -29.10 13.01
CA GLY A 502 -68.62 -28.33 11.77
C GLY A 502 -68.38 -29.17 10.51
N ARG A 503 -68.43 -28.49 9.36
CA ARG A 503 -68.09 -29.09 8.05
C ARG A 503 -66.61 -29.49 8.00
N LEU A 504 -66.30 -30.50 7.19
CA LEU A 504 -64.92 -30.86 6.89
C LEU A 504 -64.24 -29.74 6.10
N TYR A 505 -62.97 -29.50 6.40
CA TYR A 505 -62.05 -28.64 5.66
C TYR A 505 -60.68 -29.29 5.58
N GLY A 506 -59.83 -28.86 4.66
CA GLY A 506 -58.55 -29.51 4.44
C GLY A 506 -57.71 -28.90 3.33
N HIS A 507 -56.50 -29.44 3.17
CA HIS A 507 -55.56 -29.08 2.11
C HIS A 507 -54.56 -30.22 1.87
N GLY A 508 -53.88 -30.20 0.72
CA GLY A 508 -52.77 -31.12 0.45
C GLY A 508 -51.52 -30.74 1.23
N MET A 509 -50.94 -31.70 1.95
CA MET A 509 -49.69 -31.51 2.71
C MET A 509 -48.46 -31.88 1.87
N TYR A 510 -48.50 -33.04 1.23
CA TYR A 510 -47.38 -33.60 0.45
C TYR A 510 -47.87 -34.24 -0.83
N SER A 511 -47.00 -34.28 -1.83
CA SER A 511 -47.26 -34.91 -3.13
C SER A 511 -45.99 -35.62 -3.60
N ASP A 512 -45.98 -36.95 -3.51
CA ASP A 512 -44.86 -37.77 -3.94
C ASP A 512 -45.22 -38.53 -5.21
N ARG A 513 -44.34 -38.53 -6.22
CA ARG A 513 -44.51 -39.39 -7.40
C ARG A 513 -44.33 -40.85 -6.97
N MET A 514 -45.13 -41.75 -7.53
CA MET A 514 -45.09 -43.18 -7.24
C MET A 514 -45.36 -44.01 -8.50
N LEU A 515 -45.04 -45.32 -8.45
CA LEU A 515 -45.48 -46.26 -9.47
C LEU A 515 -46.96 -46.62 -9.28
N GLU A 516 -47.69 -46.80 -10.38
CA GLU A 516 -49.10 -47.20 -10.34
C GLU A 516 -49.30 -48.57 -9.68
N GLU A 517 -48.40 -49.52 -9.92
CA GLU A 517 -48.44 -50.84 -9.28
C GLU A 517 -48.32 -50.78 -7.75
N ASN A 518 -47.82 -49.67 -7.18
CA ASN A 518 -47.69 -49.48 -5.74
C ASN A 518 -48.97 -48.96 -5.07
N VAL A 519 -50.05 -48.74 -5.83
CA VAL A 519 -51.34 -48.29 -5.28
C VAL A 519 -52.03 -49.38 -4.46
N ASN A 520 -51.82 -50.65 -4.81
CA ASN A 520 -52.49 -51.81 -4.21
C ASN A 520 -51.55 -52.82 -3.51
N LYS A 521 -50.24 -52.54 -3.49
CA LYS A 521 -49.26 -53.25 -2.65
C LYS A 521 -49.32 -52.68 -1.23
#